data_AF-A0A0C9ZBW9-F1
#
_entry.id   AF-A0A0C9ZBW9-F1
#
_cell.length_a   1.000
_cell.length_b   1.000
_cell.length_c   1.000
_cell.angle_alpha   90.00
_cell.angle_beta   90.00
_cell.angle_gamma   90.00
#
_symmetry.space_group_name_H-M   'P 1'
#
loop_
_entity.id
_entity.type
_entity.pdbx_description
1 polymer ?
#
loop_
_entity_poly.entity_id
_entity_poly.type
_entity_poly.pdbx_seq_one_letter_code
_entity_poly.pdbx_strand_id
1 'polypeptide(L)'
;MDDIDILHQQLVERTEKIIESIAFHKGLGSALWRLPPEILSQIFRYCLPEDDFSPALNKAPLLLTRICQPWRDVAMNTPSLWCKLQVEINLEEEQAAFFHDSWLKRSQGYPLSLVLRCYPSTKLLRNLLQPYMHQISSFSIGFPRLANRARHLLEGLSTLRELVLPAVKYNILDLIRSISQLPSTMRVLDVMQIPLDIDDVSSLNPVLAHLTHVKITLRHTGALLQLLHLCPNLSSLTLYTEPYSYTKTLEPVTHANIQSFRMDYNGVSMGTQALADMFDALSLPNLRIFEAYCTRDGPWPHKQLKDLFARSKCPLESLIFSPWRTVEAVPQAEYLALIPSLNIVVSLYPPLYPLR
;
A
#
# COMPACT_ATOMS: atom_id res chain seq x y z
N MET A 1 -28.68 -57.92 -20.98
CA MET A 1 -27.94 -57.52 -22.20
C MET A 1 -28.20 -56.05 -22.47
N ASP A 2 -29.45 -55.59 -22.33
CA ASP A 2 -29.89 -54.19 -22.48
C ASP A 2 -29.17 -53.13 -21.64
N ASP A 3 -28.77 -53.41 -20.39
CA ASP A 3 -28.11 -52.40 -19.53
C ASP A 3 -26.72 -51.96 -20.06
N ILE A 4 -26.02 -52.86 -20.76
CA ILE A 4 -24.70 -52.56 -21.33
C ILE A 4 -24.85 -51.67 -22.57
N ASP A 5 -25.89 -51.89 -23.37
CA ASP A 5 -26.17 -51.08 -24.56
C ASP A 5 -26.64 -49.67 -24.17
N ILE A 6 -27.42 -49.55 -23.09
CA ILE A 6 -27.83 -48.25 -22.52
C ILE A 6 -26.61 -47.47 -22.02
N LEU A 7 -25.69 -48.12 -21.30
CA LEU A 7 -24.46 -47.47 -20.81
C LEU A 7 -23.53 -47.06 -21.96
N HIS A 8 -23.42 -47.88 -23.00
CA HIS A 8 -22.63 -47.55 -24.19
C HIS A 8 -23.21 -46.33 -24.92
N GLN A 9 -24.54 -46.28 -25.07
CA GLN A 9 -25.22 -45.15 -25.72
C GLN A 9 -25.08 -43.85 -24.92
N GLN A 10 -25.16 -43.92 -23.58
CA GLN A 10 -24.90 -42.77 -22.71
C GLN A 10 -23.45 -42.29 -22.77
N LEU A 11 -22.49 -43.20 -22.93
CA LEU A 11 -21.08 -42.86 -23.10
C LEU A 11 -20.84 -42.14 -24.44
N VAL A 12 -21.46 -42.61 -25.52
CA VAL A 12 -21.36 -41.97 -26.85
C VAL A 12 -22.00 -40.58 -26.86
N GLU A 13 -23.18 -40.40 -26.27
CA GLU A 13 -23.80 -39.07 -26.18
C GLU A 13 -22.97 -38.09 -25.33
N ARG A 14 -22.30 -38.58 -24.28
CA ARG A 14 -21.40 -37.75 -23.46
C ARG A 14 -20.14 -37.38 -24.22
N THR A 15 -19.54 -38.31 -24.98
CA THR A 15 -18.35 -38.00 -25.78
C THR A 15 -18.68 -37.04 -26.92
N GLU A 16 -19.83 -37.18 -27.58
CA GLU A 16 -20.29 -36.24 -28.62
C GLU A 16 -20.50 -34.83 -28.06
N LYS A 17 -21.18 -34.68 -26.92
CA LYS A 17 -21.34 -33.37 -26.25
C LYS A 17 -20.01 -32.73 -25.87
N ILE A 18 -19.03 -33.53 -25.43
CA ILE A 18 -17.68 -33.05 -25.13
C ILE A 18 -16.97 -32.59 -26.40
N ILE A 19 -17.08 -33.36 -27.49
CA ILE A 19 -16.47 -33.02 -28.79
C ILE A 19 -17.09 -31.74 -29.39
N GLU A 20 -18.41 -31.60 -29.35
CA GLU A 20 -19.12 -30.38 -29.80
C GLU A 20 -18.72 -29.16 -28.98
N SER A 21 -18.64 -29.28 -27.65
CA SER A 21 -18.15 -28.22 -26.78
C SER A 21 -16.71 -27.81 -27.13
N ILE A 22 -15.82 -28.78 -27.34
CA ILE A 22 -14.43 -28.53 -27.77
C ILE A 22 -14.38 -27.85 -29.14
N ALA A 23 -15.21 -28.26 -30.09
CA ALA A 23 -15.27 -27.67 -31.44
C ALA A 23 -15.78 -26.22 -31.41
N PHE A 24 -16.81 -25.94 -30.62
CA PHE A 24 -17.33 -24.59 -30.40
C PHE A 24 -16.26 -23.69 -29.76
N HIS A 25 -15.52 -24.19 -28.76
CA HIS A 25 -14.42 -23.46 -28.14
C HIS A 25 -13.20 -23.28 -29.07
N LYS A 26 -12.94 -24.20 -30.01
CA LYS A 26 -11.90 -24.04 -31.05
C LYS A 26 -12.18 -22.86 -31.98
N GLY A 27 -13.45 -22.61 -32.32
CA GLY A 27 -13.89 -21.46 -33.14
C GLY A 27 -13.62 -20.11 -32.48
N LEU A 28 -13.91 -19.98 -31.17
CA LEU A 28 -13.56 -18.81 -30.37
C LEU A 28 -12.06 -18.65 -30.17
N GLY A 29 -11.33 -19.76 -30.06
CA GLY A 29 -9.88 -19.78 -30.10
C GLY A 29 -9.36 -19.00 -31.32
N SER A 30 -9.84 -19.31 -32.53
CA SER A 30 -9.36 -18.74 -33.81
C SER A 30 -9.27 -17.20 -33.84
N ALA A 31 -10.15 -16.49 -33.12
CA ALA A 31 -10.14 -15.03 -33.08
C ALA A 31 -9.04 -14.48 -32.14
N LEU A 32 -8.90 -15.07 -30.95
CA LEU A 32 -7.86 -14.71 -29.98
C LEU A 32 -6.44 -15.06 -30.50
N TRP A 33 -6.30 -16.11 -31.31
CA TRP A 33 -5.02 -16.50 -31.94
C TRP A 33 -4.56 -15.53 -33.03
N ARG A 34 -5.44 -14.67 -33.57
CA ARG A 34 -5.12 -13.70 -34.62
C ARG A 34 -4.82 -12.31 -34.06
N LEU A 35 -4.89 -12.13 -32.75
CA LEU A 35 -4.56 -10.85 -32.14
C LEU A 35 -3.07 -10.58 -32.31
N PRO A 36 -2.69 -9.37 -32.75
CA PRO A 36 -1.29 -8.97 -32.77
C PRO A 36 -0.66 -9.07 -31.37
N PRO A 37 0.65 -9.36 -31.26
CA PRO A 37 1.37 -9.39 -30.00
C PRO A 37 1.12 -8.16 -29.12
N GLU A 38 1.00 -6.97 -29.72
CA GLU A 38 0.79 -5.70 -29.02
C GLU A 38 -0.56 -5.67 -28.30
N ILE A 39 -1.62 -6.20 -28.95
CA ILE A 39 -2.95 -6.28 -28.35
C ILE A 39 -2.97 -7.34 -27.25
N LEU A 40 -2.31 -8.48 -27.47
CA LEU A 40 -2.15 -9.50 -26.43
C LEU A 40 -1.39 -8.95 -25.21
N SER A 41 -0.30 -8.22 -25.40
CA SER A 41 0.43 -7.57 -24.31
C SER A 41 -0.43 -6.59 -23.53
N GLN A 42 -1.31 -5.82 -24.21
CA GLN A 42 -2.27 -4.94 -23.54
C GLN A 42 -3.28 -5.73 -22.70
N ILE A 43 -3.89 -6.76 -23.28
CA ILE A 43 -4.82 -7.65 -22.57
C ILE A 43 -4.14 -8.28 -21.35
N PHE A 44 -2.92 -8.80 -21.52
CA PHE A 44 -2.16 -9.45 -20.45
C PHE A 44 -1.88 -8.52 -19.29
N ARG A 45 -1.69 -7.22 -19.55
CA ARG A 45 -1.48 -6.22 -18.49
C ARG A 45 -2.73 -6.02 -17.64
N TYR A 46 -3.92 -6.13 -18.24
CA TYR A 46 -5.20 -6.11 -17.50
C TYR A 46 -5.49 -7.43 -16.77
N CYS A 47 -4.78 -8.52 -17.10
CA CYS A 47 -4.89 -9.79 -16.39
C CYS A 47 -4.00 -9.87 -15.13
N LEU A 48 -3.13 -8.86 -14.88
CA LEU A 48 -2.28 -8.84 -13.70
C LEU A 48 -3.13 -8.71 -12.42
N PRO A 49 -2.73 -9.36 -11.31
CA PRO A 49 -3.43 -9.21 -10.05
C PRO A 49 -3.38 -7.75 -9.57
N GLU A 50 -4.44 -7.29 -8.90
CA GLU A 50 -4.50 -5.91 -8.38
C GLU A 50 -3.73 -5.76 -7.06
N ASP A 51 -3.88 -6.73 -6.14
CA ASP A 51 -3.34 -6.64 -4.78
C ASP A 51 -2.26 -7.67 -4.43
N ASP A 52 -2.40 -8.91 -4.91
CA ASP A 52 -1.48 -10.00 -4.55
C ASP A 52 -0.56 -10.39 -5.71
N PHE A 53 0.65 -9.84 -5.68
CA PHE A 53 1.72 -10.10 -6.65
C PHE A 53 2.59 -11.32 -6.29
N SER A 54 2.10 -12.22 -5.43
CA SER A 54 2.81 -13.46 -5.12
C SER A 54 2.86 -14.36 -6.37
N PRO A 55 4.05 -14.85 -6.78
CA PRO A 55 4.19 -15.78 -7.89
C PRO A 55 3.34 -17.02 -7.65
N ALA A 56 2.33 -17.22 -8.49
CA ALA A 56 1.53 -18.43 -8.46
C ALA A 56 1.26 -18.89 -9.89
N LEU A 57 1.32 -20.19 -10.10
CA LEU A 57 1.16 -20.80 -11.42
C LEU A 57 -0.23 -20.58 -12.04
N ASN A 58 -1.23 -20.26 -11.21
CA ASN A 58 -2.60 -19.92 -11.58
C ASN A 58 -2.85 -18.40 -11.63
N LYS A 59 -1.82 -17.56 -11.51
CA LYS A 59 -1.91 -16.09 -11.60
C LYS A 59 -1.03 -15.56 -12.71
N ALA A 60 -1.45 -14.45 -13.34
CA ALA A 60 -0.57 -13.73 -14.25
C ALA A 60 0.63 -13.14 -13.49
N PRO A 61 1.81 -13.00 -14.13
CA PRO A 61 2.09 -13.33 -15.53
C PRO A 61 2.36 -14.82 -15.79
N LEU A 62 2.63 -15.64 -14.76
CA LEU A 62 3.01 -17.05 -14.93
C LEU A 62 1.94 -17.88 -15.64
N LEU A 63 0.66 -17.70 -15.30
CA LEU A 63 -0.45 -18.38 -15.97
C LEU A 63 -0.42 -18.18 -17.49
N LEU A 64 -0.14 -16.96 -17.94
CA LEU A 64 -0.10 -16.59 -19.36
C LEU A 64 1.00 -17.35 -20.10
N THR A 65 2.10 -17.65 -19.43
CA THR A 65 3.20 -18.47 -20.00
C THR A 65 2.85 -19.95 -20.17
N ARG A 66 1.72 -20.41 -19.65
CA ARG A 66 1.34 -21.83 -19.62
C ARG A 66 0.17 -22.19 -20.55
N ILE A 67 -0.49 -21.20 -21.13
CA ILE A 67 -1.68 -21.42 -21.96
C ILE A 67 -1.30 -22.05 -23.31
N CYS A 68 -0.40 -21.42 -24.06
CA CYS A 68 0.08 -21.90 -25.36
C CYS A 68 1.44 -21.27 -25.70
N GLN A 69 2.10 -21.76 -26.77
CA GLN A 69 3.39 -21.22 -27.21
C GLN A 69 3.33 -19.72 -27.57
N PRO A 70 2.41 -19.25 -28.45
CA PRO A 70 2.36 -17.83 -28.81
C PRO A 70 2.17 -16.89 -27.61
N TRP A 71 1.31 -17.26 -26.67
CA TRP A 71 1.09 -16.47 -25.45
C TRP A 71 2.30 -16.48 -24.54
N ARG A 72 2.99 -17.63 -24.44
CA ARG A 72 4.27 -17.71 -23.73
C ARG A 72 5.27 -16.76 -24.35
N ASP A 73 5.43 -16.76 -25.66
CA ASP A 73 6.40 -15.90 -26.33
C ASP A 73 6.07 -14.42 -26.11
N VAL A 74 4.80 -14.02 -26.23
CA VAL A 74 4.37 -12.65 -25.95
C VAL A 74 4.61 -12.29 -24.46
N ALA A 75 4.17 -13.13 -23.53
CA ALA A 75 4.29 -12.86 -22.09
C ALA A 75 5.76 -12.79 -21.65
N MET A 76 6.62 -13.70 -22.12
CA MET A 76 8.05 -13.73 -21.81
C MET A 76 8.79 -12.52 -22.38
N ASN A 77 8.37 -12.01 -23.54
CA ASN A 77 8.97 -10.85 -24.21
C ASN A 77 8.27 -9.51 -23.90
N THR A 78 7.38 -9.46 -22.90
CA THR A 78 6.73 -8.21 -22.45
C THR A 78 7.25 -7.82 -21.07
N PRO A 79 8.30 -6.98 -20.95
CA PRO A 79 8.92 -6.67 -19.66
C PRO A 79 7.98 -6.05 -18.63
N SER A 80 7.00 -5.26 -19.08
CA SER A 80 6.02 -4.61 -18.21
C SER A 80 5.17 -5.58 -17.37
N LEU A 81 5.08 -6.85 -17.77
CA LEU A 81 4.39 -7.89 -17.00
C LEU A 81 5.21 -8.40 -15.80
N TRP A 82 6.53 -8.20 -15.82
CA TRP A 82 7.48 -8.74 -14.84
C TRP A 82 8.01 -7.65 -13.89
N CYS A 83 7.31 -6.52 -13.78
CA CYS A 83 7.75 -5.37 -13.00
C CYS A 83 7.30 -5.37 -11.55
N LYS A 84 6.23 -6.13 -11.21
CA LYS A 84 5.68 -6.21 -9.85
C LYS A 84 5.90 -7.60 -9.29
N LEU A 85 6.33 -7.69 -8.04
CA LEU A 85 6.70 -8.96 -7.43
C LEU A 85 6.61 -8.92 -5.91
N GLN A 86 5.88 -9.86 -5.32
CA GLN A 86 5.85 -10.10 -3.88
C GLN A 86 6.48 -11.45 -3.56
N VAL A 87 7.56 -11.47 -2.77
CA VAL A 87 8.29 -12.72 -2.49
C VAL A 87 8.67 -12.84 -1.02
N GLU A 88 8.57 -14.07 -0.55
CA GLU A 88 9.16 -14.54 0.70
C GLU A 88 10.44 -15.30 0.34
N ILE A 89 11.60 -14.69 0.59
CA ILE A 89 12.89 -15.27 0.23
C ILE A 89 13.38 -16.11 1.41
N ASN A 90 13.01 -17.39 1.40
CA ASN A 90 13.52 -18.38 2.34
C ASN A 90 14.65 -19.15 1.66
N LEU A 91 15.84 -18.51 1.50
CA LEU A 91 16.98 -18.95 0.65
C LEU A 91 17.21 -20.46 0.49
N GLU A 92 16.44 -21.06 -0.38
CA GLU A 92 16.87 -22.18 -1.19
C GLU A 92 17.44 -21.59 -2.48
N GLU A 93 18.56 -22.14 -2.97
CA GLU A 93 19.22 -21.64 -4.19
C GLU A 93 18.25 -21.57 -5.37
N GLU A 94 17.32 -22.52 -5.45
CA GLU A 94 16.26 -22.57 -6.47
C GLU A 94 15.32 -21.36 -6.43
N GLN A 95 14.92 -20.90 -5.24
CA GLN A 95 14.03 -19.74 -5.09
C GLN A 95 14.73 -18.45 -5.50
N ALA A 96 16.00 -18.30 -5.14
CA ALA A 96 16.81 -17.15 -5.52
C ALA A 96 17.06 -17.12 -7.05
N ALA A 97 17.35 -18.27 -7.65
CA ALA A 97 17.51 -18.41 -9.09
C ALA A 97 16.18 -18.09 -9.82
N PHE A 98 15.06 -18.60 -9.32
CA PHE A 98 13.73 -18.29 -9.85
C PHE A 98 13.45 -16.79 -9.81
N PHE A 99 13.67 -16.13 -8.66
CA PHE A 99 13.48 -14.69 -8.49
C PHE A 99 14.32 -13.88 -9.49
N HIS A 100 15.59 -14.23 -9.65
CA HIS A 100 16.51 -13.57 -10.56
C HIS A 100 16.13 -13.79 -12.04
N ASP A 101 16.07 -15.05 -12.48
CA ASP A 101 15.96 -15.39 -13.90
C ASP A 101 14.53 -15.24 -14.43
N SER A 102 13.53 -15.51 -13.59
CA SER A 102 12.13 -15.46 -14.03
C SER A 102 11.51 -14.08 -13.92
N TRP A 103 12.02 -13.20 -13.05
CA TRP A 103 11.44 -11.88 -12.82
C TRP A 103 12.41 -10.73 -13.09
N LEU A 104 13.47 -10.61 -12.29
CA LEU A 104 14.36 -9.44 -12.36
C LEU A 104 14.97 -9.28 -13.76
N LYS A 105 15.51 -10.36 -14.31
CA LYS A 105 16.08 -10.35 -15.67
C LYS A 105 15.03 -10.02 -16.75
N ARG A 106 13.76 -10.37 -16.55
CA ARG A 106 12.68 -10.12 -17.52
C ARG A 106 12.10 -8.72 -17.44
N SER A 107 12.21 -8.05 -16.29
CA SER A 107 11.82 -6.63 -16.13
C SER A 107 12.67 -5.68 -16.99
N GLN A 108 13.86 -6.12 -17.40
CA GLN A 108 14.77 -5.40 -18.29
C GLN A 108 15.21 -4.06 -17.71
N GLY A 109 14.68 -2.93 -18.22
CA GLY A 109 14.97 -1.58 -17.73
C GLY A 109 13.72 -0.87 -17.20
N TYR A 110 12.62 -1.60 -17.01
CA TYR A 110 11.37 -1.02 -16.53
C TYR A 110 11.38 -0.80 -15.02
N PRO A 111 10.63 0.19 -14.50
CA PRO A 111 10.55 0.44 -13.07
C PRO A 111 10.01 -0.78 -12.30
N LEU A 112 10.80 -1.28 -11.36
CA LEU A 112 10.47 -2.39 -10.48
C LEU A 112 9.68 -1.93 -9.25
N SER A 113 8.71 -2.76 -8.85
CA SER A 113 7.99 -2.68 -7.59
C SER A 113 8.13 -4.02 -6.87
N LEU A 114 8.86 -4.00 -5.76
CA LEU A 114 9.24 -5.21 -5.02
C LEU A 114 8.66 -5.17 -3.60
N VAL A 115 7.98 -6.25 -3.22
CA VAL A 115 7.47 -6.48 -1.86
C VAL A 115 8.20 -7.68 -1.28
N LEU A 116 9.08 -7.43 -0.31
CA LEU A 116 9.91 -8.44 0.34
C LEU A 116 9.47 -8.60 1.80
N ARG A 117 8.80 -9.72 2.08
CA ARG A 117 8.26 -10.02 3.43
C ARG A 117 9.28 -10.71 4.32
N CYS A 118 10.03 -11.65 3.76
CA CYS A 118 11.00 -12.48 4.47
C CYS A 118 12.30 -12.53 3.68
N TYR A 119 13.42 -12.45 4.39
CA TYR A 119 14.75 -12.68 3.82
C TYR A 119 15.76 -13.11 4.90
N PRO A 120 16.77 -13.89 4.52
CA PRO A 120 17.84 -14.43 5.39
C PRO A 120 18.73 -13.38 6.08
N SER A 121 19.15 -12.39 5.31
CA SER A 121 20.29 -11.49 5.53
C SER A 121 20.22 -10.36 4.52
N THR A 122 20.40 -9.12 4.98
CA THR A 122 20.41 -7.94 4.11
C THR A 122 21.58 -7.95 3.12
N LYS A 123 22.69 -8.63 3.44
CA LYS A 123 23.88 -8.70 2.57
C LYS A 123 23.62 -9.56 1.34
N LEU A 124 23.05 -10.75 1.53
CA LEU A 124 22.75 -11.67 0.42
C LEU A 124 21.69 -11.05 -0.50
N LEU A 125 20.67 -10.44 0.09
CA LEU A 125 19.65 -9.73 -0.68
C LEU A 125 20.23 -8.53 -1.45
N ARG A 126 21.13 -7.75 -0.84
CA ARG A 126 21.83 -6.66 -1.53
C ARG A 126 22.62 -7.16 -2.73
N ASN A 127 23.38 -8.25 -2.59
CA ASN A 127 24.15 -8.82 -3.70
C ASN A 127 23.25 -9.22 -4.88
N LEU A 128 22.09 -9.80 -4.58
CA LEU A 128 21.13 -10.23 -5.60
C LEU A 128 20.44 -9.03 -6.28
N LEU A 129 20.12 -7.98 -5.53
CA LEU A 129 19.43 -6.78 -6.06
C LEU A 129 20.39 -5.77 -6.70
N GLN A 130 21.70 -5.85 -6.41
CA GLN A 130 22.71 -4.87 -6.84
C GLN A 130 22.61 -4.47 -8.32
N PRO A 131 22.41 -5.38 -9.30
CA PRO A 131 22.30 -5.00 -10.70
C PRO A 131 21.04 -4.18 -11.02
N TYR A 132 19.99 -4.29 -10.22
CA TYR A 132 18.65 -3.76 -10.50
C TYR A 132 18.28 -2.56 -9.62
N MET A 133 19.15 -2.14 -8.70
CA MET A 133 18.91 -1.04 -7.74
C MET A 133 18.43 0.26 -8.41
N HIS A 134 18.94 0.55 -9.61
CA HIS A 134 18.59 1.74 -10.39
C HIS A 134 17.19 1.68 -11.02
N GLN A 135 16.54 0.52 -11.01
CA GLN A 135 15.20 0.33 -11.57
C GLN A 135 14.13 0.28 -10.48
N ILE A 136 14.51 0.07 -9.22
CA ILE A 136 13.56 -0.07 -8.11
C ILE A 136 12.91 1.30 -7.83
N SER A 137 11.64 1.39 -8.22
CA SER A 137 10.81 2.59 -8.06
C SER A 137 9.87 2.50 -6.86
N SER A 138 9.51 1.28 -6.44
CA SER A 138 8.67 1.02 -5.27
C SER A 138 9.28 -0.15 -4.51
N PHE A 139 9.51 0.04 -3.21
CA PHE A 139 10.16 -0.95 -2.37
C PHE A 139 9.43 -1.09 -1.04
N SER A 140 8.87 -2.27 -0.80
CA SER A 140 8.25 -2.63 0.47
C SER A 140 9.09 -3.70 1.15
N ILE A 141 9.67 -3.39 2.32
CA ILE A 141 10.58 -4.32 3.00
C ILE A 141 10.49 -4.21 4.53
N GLY A 142 10.33 -5.35 5.20
CA GLY A 142 10.39 -5.43 6.66
C GLY A 142 11.80 -5.68 7.18
N PHE A 143 12.11 -5.22 8.39
CA PHE A 143 13.39 -5.50 9.07
C PHE A 143 13.13 -6.32 10.35
N PRO A 144 12.94 -7.65 10.23
CA PRO A 144 12.49 -8.48 11.35
C PRO A 144 13.59 -8.82 12.38
N ARG A 145 14.86 -8.51 12.09
CA ARG A 145 16.01 -8.86 12.93
C ARG A 145 16.87 -7.63 13.21
N LEU A 146 17.33 -7.47 14.46
CA LEU A 146 18.22 -6.37 14.88
C LEU A 146 19.56 -6.34 14.14
N ALA A 147 20.05 -7.50 13.69
CA ALA A 147 21.30 -7.62 12.95
C ALA A 147 21.22 -7.11 11.51
N ASN A 148 20.01 -6.93 10.98
CA ASN A 148 19.83 -6.34 9.66
C ASN A 148 20.40 -4.92 9.67
N ARG A 149 20.80 -4.41 8.50
CA ARG A 149 21.19 -3.01 8.35
C ARG A 149 20.43 -2.39 7.19
N ALA A 150 19.58 -1.41 7.47
CA ALA A 150 18.74 -0.71 6.49
C ALA A 150 19.61 -0.07 5.40
N ARG A 151 20.73 0.54 5.79
CA ARG A 151 21.73 1.09 4.84
C ARG A 151 22.14 0.10 3.76
N HIS A 152 22.24 -1.21 4.05
CA HIS A 152 22.64 -2.18 3.03
C HIS A 152 21.62 -2.36 1.92
N LEU A 153 20.36 -2.02 2.13
CA LEU A 153 19.29 -2.22 1.13
C LEU A 153 18.72 -0.92 0.60
N LEU A 154 18.79 0.17 1.37
CA LEU A 154 18.27 1.47 0.96
C LEU A 154 19.30 2.32 0.20
N GLU A 155 20.59 2.07 0.41
CA GLU A 155 21.67 2.80 -0.27
C GLU A 155 21.74 2.43 -1.76
N GLY A 156 21.71 3.44 -2.63
CA GLY A 156 21.86 3.27 -4.09
C GLY A 156 20.54 3.15 -4.86
N LEU A 157 19.39 3.28 -4.19
CA LEU A 157 18.07 3.30 -4.83
C LEU A 157 17.76 4.66 -5.44
N SER A 158 18.39 5.03 -6.56
CA SER A 158 18.31 6.39 -7.13
C SER A 158 16.95 6.76 -7.75
N THR A 159 16.17 5.78 -8.17
CA THR A 159 14.85 5.98 -8.83
C THR A 159 13.67 5.74 -7.90
N LEU A 160 13.92 5.51 -6.60
CA LEU A 160 12.90 5.19 -5.61
C LEU A 160 11.89 6.33 -5.44
N ARG A 161 10.61 6.00 -5.59
CA ARG A 161 9.47 6.91 -5.40
C ARG A 161 8.62 6.52 -4.20
N GLU A 162 8.58 5.24 -3.87
CA GLU A 162 7.78 4.69 -2.79
C GLU A 162 8.60 3.76 -1.90
N LEU A 163 8.56 4.00 -0.59
CA LEU A 163 9.13 3.13 0.41
C LEU A 163 8.06 2.75 1.44
N VAL A 164 7.87 1.45 1.66
CA VAL A 164 6.94 0.91 2.66
C VAL A 164 7.69 -0.01 3.62
N LEU A 165 7.56 0.23 4.93
CA LEU A 165 8.23 -0.53 5.98
C LEU A 165 7.19 -1.23 6.88
N PRO A 166 6.68 -2.41 6.48
CA PRO A 166 5.51 -3.04 7.09
C PRO A 166 5.78 -3.77 8.42
N ALA A 167 7.03 -4.00 8.81
CA ALA A 167 7.36 -4.63 10.09
C ALA A 167 8.81 -4.33 10.49
N VAL A 168 9.04 -3.87 11.73
CA VAL A 168 10.34 -3.39 12.16
C VAL A 168 10.64 -3.85 13.59
N LYS A 169 11.56 -4.82 13.75
CA LYS A 169 12.22 -5.15 15.03
C LYS A 169 13.68 -4.72 14.92
N TYR A 170 13.91 -3.41 14.86
CA TYR A 170 15.13 -2.82 14.31
C TYR A 170 15.67 -1.66 15.14
N ASN A 171 16.95 -1.31 14.91
CA ASN A 171 17.57 -0.10 15.47
C ASN A 171 17.06 1.17 14.75
N ILE A 172 16.11 1.86 15.36
CA ILE A 172 15.44 3.07 14.82
C ILE A 172 16.45 4.10 14.28
N LEU A 173 17.58 4.33 14.97
CA LEU A 173 18.58 5.33 14.56
C LEU A 173 19.26 5.00 13.22
N ASP A 174 19.60 3.73 12.98
CA ASP A 174 20.21 3.30 11.71
C ASP A 174 19.20 3.44 10.56
N LEU A 175 17.92 3.20 10.85
CA LEU A 175 16.85 3.31 9.87
C LEU A 175 16.61 4.76 9.47
N ILE A 176 16.42 5.65 10.45
CA ILE A 176 16.19 7.08 10.21
C ILE A 176 17.33 7.67 9.39
N ARG A 177 18.59 7.35 9.73
CA ARG A 177 19.76 7.78 8.95
C ARG A 177 19.76 7.24 7.52
N SER A 178 19.25 6.02 7.32
CA SER A 178 19.15 5.43 5.98
C SER A 178 18.03 6.07 5.18
N ILE A 179 16.89 6.38 5.81
CA ILE A 179 15.75 7.06 5.17
C ILE A 179 16.13 8.49 4.80
N SER A 180 16.87 9.22 5.64
CA SER A 180 17.28 10.61 5.35
C SER A 180 18.23 10.75 4.16
N GLN A 181 18.85 9.64 3.72
CA GLN A 181 19.75 9.57 2.56
C GLN A 181 19.04 9.13 1.27
N LEU A 182 17.72 8.91 1.31
CA LEU A 182 16.94 8.53 0.13
C LEU A 182 16.88 9.68 -0.90
N PRO A 183 16.66 9.35 -2.19
CA PRO A 183 16.68 10.36 -3.24
C PRO A 183 15.48 11.32 -3.16
N SER A 184 15.63 12.50 -3.77
CA SER A 184 14.55 13.50 -3.92
C SER A 184 13.42 13.07 -4.86
N THR A 185 13.56 11.92 -5.53
CA THR A 185 12.50 11.26 -6.31
C THR A 185 11.42 10.64 -5.42
N MET A 186 11.66 10.51 -4.11
CA MET A 186 10.69 10.02 -3.12
C MET A 186 9.39 10.83 -3.11
N ARG A 187 8.26 10.12 -3.07
CA ARG A 187 6.90 10.70 -3.05
C ARG A 187 6.02 10.06 -1.99
N VAL A 188 6.21 8.78 -1.71
CA VAL A 188 5.41 7.99 -0.77
C VAL A 188 6.34 7.39 0.29
N LEU A 189 6.02 7.63 1.56
CA LEU A 189 6.70 7.01 2.69
C LEU A 189 5.67 6.38 3.63
N ASP A 190 5.80 5.09 3.89
CA ASP A 190 4.98 4.36 4.87
C ASP A 190 5.87 3.71 5.93
N VAL A 191 5.75 4.22 7.15
CA VAL A 191 6.47 3.76 8.35
C VAL A 191 5.52 3.55 9.53
N MET A 192 4.28 3.12 9.25
CA MET A 192 3.22 2.97 10.27
C MET A 192 3.58 2.04 11.44
N GLN A 193 4.54 1.14 11.28
CA GLN A 193 4.96 0.25 12.39
C GLN A 193 6.06 0.84 13.28
N ILE A 194 6.41 2.12 13.12
CA ILE A 194 7.53 2.75 13.81
C ILE A 194 7.05 4.01 14.53
N PRO A 195 7.01 4.03 15.87
CA PRO A 195 6.64 5.22 16.61
C PRO A 195 7.80 6.22 16.67
N LEU A 196 7.63 7.36 15.99
CA LEU A 196 8.63 8.42 15.86
C LEU A 196 8.34 9.62 16.78
N ASP A 197 9.40 10.19 17.34
CA ASP A 197 9.40 11.43 18.14
C ASP A 197 9.75 12.68 17.29
N ILE A 198 9.74 13.88 17.88
CA ILE A 198 10.07 15.16 17.18
C ILE A 198 11.47 15.09 16.56
N ASP A 199 12.45 14.55 17.30
CA ASP A 199 13.84 14.49 16.88
C ASP A 199 14.03 13.52 15.70
N ASP A 200 13.27 12.42 15.72
CA ASP A 200 13.26 11.44 14.65
C ASP A 200 12.70 12.04 13.36
N VAL A 201 11.56 12.75 13.45
CA VAL A 201 10.94 13.46 12.32
C VAL A 201 11.89 14.51 11.76
N SER A 202 12.55 15.27 12.63
CA SER A 202 13.53 16.29 12.22
C SER A 202 14.72 15.69 11.48
N SER A 203 15.13 14.47 11.88
CA SER A 203 16.24 13.74 11.27
C SER A 203 15.92 13.16 9.88
N LEU A 204 14.64 13.07 9.49
CA LEU A 204 14.22 12.62 8.17
C LEU A 204 14.33 13.71 7.07
N ASN A 205 14.60 14.95 7.46
CA ASN A 205 14.90 16.05 6.53
C ASN A 205 16.24 15.76 5.81
N PRO A 206 16.39 15.95 4.47
CA PRO A 206 15.51 16.66 3.53
C PRO A 206 14.46 15.82 2.78
N VAL A 207 14.34 14.52 3.06
CA VAL A 207 13.48 13.64 2.27
C VAL A 207 12.01 14.03 2.39
N LEU A 208 11.59 14.45 3.59
CA LEU A 208 10.25 14.93 3.90
C LEU A 208 9.75 16.05 2.96
N ALA A 209 10.64 16.94 2.49
CA ALA A 209 10.27 18.09 1.66
C ALA A 209 9.64 17.71 0.31
N HIS A 210 9.94 16.51 -0.18
CA HIS A 210 9.50 16.01 -1.49
C HIS A 210 8.30 15.07 -1.40
N LEU A 211 7.89 14.69 -0.18
CA LEU A 211 6.84 13.71 0.02
C LEU A 211 5.46 14.31 -0.25
N THR A 212 4.60 13.47 -0.83
CA THR A 212 3.21 13.79 -1.17
C THR A 212 2.24 12.91 -0.41
N HIS A 213 2.65 11.70 -0.04
CA HIS A 213 1.86 10.74 0.71
C HIS A 213 2.72 10.21 1.85
N VAL A 214 2.25 10.38 3.09
CA VAL A 214 2.96 9.90 4.27
C VAL A 214 2.02 9.09 5.13
N LYS A 215 2.45 7.89 5.51
CA LYS A 215 1.80 7.06 6.53
C LYS A 215 2.79 6.85 7.67
N ILE A 216 2.47 7.30 8.87
CA ILE A 216 3.43 7.38 9.97
C ILE A 216 2.75 7.18 11.33
N THR A 217 3.49 6.60 12.26
CA THR A 217 3.12 6.56 13.67
C THR A 217 3.91 7.57 14.47
N LEU A 218 3.23 8.40 15.26
CA LEU A 218 3.83 9.44 16.09
C LEU A 218 3.52 9.21 17.57
N ARG A 219 4.53 9.41 18.42
CA ARG A 219 4.35 9.31 19.89
C ARG A 219 3.64 10.50 20.49
N HIS A 220 3.71 11.66 19.84
CA HIS A 220 3.13 12.90 20.34
C HIS A 220 2.70 13.86 19.22
N THR A 221 1.68 14.67 19.51
CA THR A 221 1.09 15.65 18.59
C THR A 221 2.06 16.73 18.13
N GLY A 222 3.06 17.09 18.94
CA GLY A 222 4.13 18.02 18.53
C GLY A 222 4.96 17.53 17.33
N ALA A 223 5.11 16.21 17.15
CA ALA A 223 5.82 15.65 15.99
C ALA A 223 5.00 15.82 14.72
N LEU A 224 3.66 15.83 14.83
CA LEU A 224 2.79 16.05 13.69
C LEU A 224 3.01 17.46 13.14
N LEU A 225 3.04 18.46 14.01
CA LEU A 225 3.28 19.84 13.59
C LEU A 225 4.65 19.97 12.93
N GLN A 226 5.69 19.39 13.53
CA GLN A 226 7.02 19.37 12.92
C GLN A 226 7.02 18.70 11.55
N LEU A 227 6.31 17.57 11.40
CA LEU A 227 6.17 16.87 10.13
C LEU A 227 5.48 17.73 9.07
N LEU A 228 4.39 18.43 9.43
CA LEU A 228 3.66 19.30 8.52
C LEU A 228 4.51 20.49 8.05
N HIS A 229 5.37 21.05 8.92
CA HIS A 229 6.31 22.09 8.52
C HIS A 229 7.39 21.57 7.55
N LEU A 230 7.84 20.33 7.72
CA LEU A 230 8.89 19.72 6.90
C LEU A 230 8.37 19.09 5.59
N CYS A 231 7.05 18.92 5.44
CA CYS A 231 6.42 18.28 4.27
C CYS A 231 5.48 19.24 3.50
N PRO A 232 5.95 20.36 2.91
CA PRO A 232 5.08 21.37 2.32
C PRO A 232 4.21 20.86 1.16
N ASN A 233 4.63 19.79 0.48
CA ASN A 233 3.92 19.20 -0.67
C ASN A 233 2.98 18.04 -0.29
N LEU A 234 2.71 17.85 1.00
CA LEU A 234 1.91 16.73 1.49
C LEU A 234 0.45 16.85 1.03
N SER A 235 -0.01 15.84 0.30
CA SER A 235 -1.38 15.74 -0.23
C SER A 235 -2.23 14.72 0.54
N SER A 236 -1.60 13.66 1.05
CA SER A 236 -2.28 12.61 1.81
C SER A 236 -1.47 12.28 3.06
N LEU A 237 -2.13 12.30 4.21
CA LEU A 237 -1.55 11.92 5.49
C LEU A 237 -2.36 10.79 6.12
N THR A 238 -1.70 9.71 6.53
CA THR A 238 -2.25 8.71 7.44
C THR A 238 -1.45 8.73 8.72
N LEU A 239 -2.12 9.02 9.84
CA LEU A 239 -1.51 9.16 11.14
C LEU A 239 -2.04 8.09 12.08
N TYR A 240 -1.13 7.34 12.71
CA TYR A 240 -1.46 6.59 13.93
C TYR A 240 -0.79 7.27 15.12
N THR A 241 -1.54 7.50 16.20
CA THR A 241 -1.00 8.17 17.39
C THR A 241 -1.13 7.28 18.62
N GLU A 242 -0.04 7.15 19.36
CA GLU A 242 -0.02 6.38 20.61
C GLU A 242 -0.62 7.20 21.78
N PRO A 243 -1.26 6.53 22.76
CA PRO A 243 -2.09 7.18 23.78
C PRO A 243 -1.33 7.96 24.86
N TYR A 244 -0.03 8.24 24.69
CA TYR A 244 0.86 8.68 25.78
C TYR A 244 1.34 10.14 25.72
N SER A 245 0.75 11.01 24.90
CA SER A 245 1.27 12.38 24.79
C SER A 245 0.55 13.39 25.68
N TYR A 246 1.21 13.80 26.76
CA TYR A 246 1.05 15.15 27.29
C TYR A 246 1.86 16.10 26.42
N THR A 247 1.24 17.14 25.86
CA THR A 247 1.96 18.24 25.23
C THR A 247 1.46 19.59 25.70
N LYS A 248 2.43 20.48 25.90
CA LYS A 248 2.31 21.94 26.03
C LYS A 248 1.50 22.53 24.87
N THR A 249 0.94 23.72 25.05
CA THR A 249 0.16 24.46 24.03
C THR A 249 0.82 24.39 22.66
N LEU A 250 0.10 23.81 21.70
CA LEU A 250 0.54 23.63 20.32
C LEU A 250 0.44 24.95 19.54
N GLU A 251 1.43 25.24 18.69
CA GLU A 251 1.38 26.40 17.81
C GLU A 251 0.44 26.13 16.63
N PRO A 252 -0.39 27.10 16.21
CA PRO A 252 -1.26 26.92 15.05
C PRO A 252 -0.48 26.67 13.75
N VAL A 253 -0.85 25.62 13.02
CA VAL A 253 -0.24 25.23 11.74
C VAL A 253 -1.29 25.18 10.65
N THR A 254 -1.03 25.87 9.55
CA THR A 254 -1.84 25.79 8.33
C THR A 254 -1.09 24.98 7.28
N HIS A 255 -1.73 23.92 6.78
CA HIS A 255 -1.18 23.11 5.70
C HIS A 255 -2.10 23.11 4.49
N ALA A 256 -1.73 23.89 3.47
CA ALA A 256 -2.61 24.18 2.34
C ALA A 256 -2.77 23.01 1.35
N ASN A 257 -1.87 22.04 1.30
CA ASN A 257 -1.89 21.03 0.23
C ASN A 257 -2.56 19.70 0.61
N ILE A 258 -2.89 19.49 1.89
CA ILE A 258 -3.49 18.22 2.32
C ILE A 258 -4.92 18.15 1.80
N GLN A 259 -5.19 17.09 1.04
CA GLN A 259 -6.50 16.75 0.46
C GLN A 259 -7.11 15.54 1.16
N SER A 260 -6.29 14.60 1.63
CA SER A 260 -6.73 13.42 2.37
C SER A 260 -6.04 13.35 3.73
N PHE A 261 -6.82 13.24 4.80
CA PHE A 261 -6.30 13.04 6.15
C PHE A 261 -7.03 11.86 6.81
N ARG A 262 -6.28 10.77 7.01
CA ARG A 262 -6.71 9.60 7.78
C ARG A 262 -6.04 9.61 9.14
N MET A 263 -6.81 9.34 10.17
CA MET A 263 -6.36 9.18 11.53
C MET A 263 -6.82 7.85 12.11
N ASP A 264 -5.85 7.07 12.54
CA ASP A 264 -6.05 5.81 13.25
C ASP A 264 -5.72 6.04 14.73
N TYR A 265 -6.69 5.84 15.61
CA TYR A 265 -6.56 6.12 17.04
C TYR A 265 -6.91 4.90 17.89
N ASN A 266 -6.22 4.78 19.02
CA ASN A 266 -6.51 3.78 20.04
C ASN A 266 -7.26 4.47 21.18
N GLY A 267 -8.58 4.30 21.22
CA GLY A 267 -9.61 4.99 22.04
C GLY A 267 -9.44 5.09 23.56
N VAL A 268 -8.23 5.28 24.08
CA VAL A 268 -7.97 5.35 25.52
C VAL A 268 -8.17 6.78 26.01
N SER A 269 -8.99 6.97 27.05
CA SER A 269 -9.43 8.28 27.58
C SER A 269 -8.31 9.31 27.86
N MET A 270 -7.07 8.89 28.11
CA MET A 270 -5.92 9.78 28.31
C MET A 270 -5.47 10.53 27.03
N GLY A 271 -5.85 10.07 25.83
CA GLY A 271 -5.41 10.66 24.56
C GLY A 271 -6.35 11.70 23.94
N THR A 272 -7.58 11.84 24.44
CA THR A 272 -8.60 12.69 23.81
C THR A 272 -8.28 14.18 23.89
N GLN A 273 -7.67 14.65 24.99
CA GLN A 273 -7.30 16.06 25.11
C GLN A 273 -6.18 16.43 24.14
N ALA A 274 -5.14 15.59 24.01
CA ALA A 274 -4.07 15.83 23.05
C ALA A 274 -4.61 15.86 21.61
N LEU A 275 -5.57 14.98 21.30
CA LEU A 275 -6.26 14.98 20.02
C LEU A 275 -7.09 16.26 19.80
N ALA A 276 -7.78 16.76 20.83
CA ALA A 276 -8.50 18.02 20.79
C ALA A 276 -7.57 19.21 20.53
N ASP A 277 -6.47 19.30 21.30
CA ASP A 277 -5.46 20.36 21.16
C ASP A 277 -4.84 20.35 19.76
N MET A 278 -4.60 19.16 19.21
CA MET A 278 -4.11 18.97 17.85
C MET A 278 -5.11 19.52 16.83
N PHE A 279 -6.39 19.16 16.95
CA PHE A 279 -7.41 19.71 16.06
C PHE A 279 -7.53 21.23 16.19
N ASP A 280 -7.42 21.81 17.38
CA ASP A 280 -7.46 23.27 17.55
C ASP A 280 -6.27 23.97 16.88
N ALA A 281 -5.10 23.33 16.86
CA ALA A 281 -3.90 23.87 16.21
C ALA A 281 -3.90 23.76 14.67
N LEU A 282 -4.72 22.90 14.07
CA LEU A 282 -4.62 22.60 12.63
C LEU A 282 -5.55 23.47 11.76
N SER A 283 -5.09 23.87 10.58
CA SER A 283 -5.93 24.46 9.53
C SER A 283 -5.60 23.79 8.18
N LEU A 284 -6.60 23.16 7.57
CA LEU A 284 -6.45 22.30 6.38
C LEU A 284 -7.41 22.76 5.26
N PRO A 285 -7.14 23.89 4.60
CA PRO A 285 -8.12 24.57 3.75
C PRO A 285 -8.51 23.80 2.47
N ASN A 286 -7.70 22.85 2.01
CA ASN A 286 -7.99 22.05 0.81
C ASN A 286 -8.37 20.60 1.12
N LEU A 287 -8.72 20.29 2.37
CA LEU A 287 -9.11 18.96 2.79
C LEU A 287 -10.42 18.53 2.11
N ARG A 288 -10.40 17.37 1.45
CA ARG A 288 -11.55 16.76 0.74
C ARG A 288 -12.04 15.50 1.42
N ILE A 289 -11.12 14.69 1.94
CA ILE A 289 -11.44 13.41 2.58
C ILE A 289 -10.86 13.41 3.98
N PHE A 290 -11.72 13.20 4.98
CA PHE A 290 -11.30 12.93 6.35
C PHE A 290 -11.77 11.55 6.77
N GLU A 291 -10.86 10.75 7.31
CA GLU A 291 -11.17 9.42 7.81
C GLU A 291 -10.68 9.26 9.24
N ALA A 292 -11.55 8.81 10.15
CA ALA A 292 -11.19 8.49 11.52
C ALA A 292 -11.55 7.04 11.84
N TYR A 293 -10.53 6.23 12.11
CA TYR A 293 -10.68 4.86 12.58
C TYR A 293 -10.30 4.80 14.05
N CYS A 294 -11.11 4.09 14.82
CA CYS A 294 -10.79 3.80 16.19
C CYS A 294 -10.95 2.33 16.52
N THR A 295 -9.96 1.83 17.24
CA THR A 295 -9.87 0.42 17.61
C THR A 295 -10.57 0.08 18.92
N ARG A 296 -10.96 1.09 19.72
CA ARG A 296 -11.62 0.94 21.03
C ARG A 296 -12.68 2.03 21.24
N ASP A 297 -13.69 1.75 22.06
CA ASP A 297 -14.64 2.78 22.48
C ASP A 297 -13.91 3.78 23.40
N GLY A 298 -14.05 5.06 23.09
CA GLY A 298 -13.38 6.15 23.79
C GLY A 298 -13.95 7.51 23.41
N PRO A 299 -13.67 8.55 24.21
CA PRO A 299 -14.19 9.88 23.91
C PRO A 299 -13.51 10.47 22.66
N TRP A 300 -14.32 11.01 21.75
CA TRP A 300 -13.89 11.67 20.52
C TRP A 300 -14.11 13.19 20.63
N PRO A 301 -13.13 14.04 20.26
CA PRO A 301 -13.26 15.49 20.36
C PRO A 301 -14.05 16.05 19.16
N HIS A 302 -15.34 15.71 19.11
CA HIS A 302 -16.28 16.09 18.05
C HIS A 302 -16.34 17.60 17.83
N LYS A 303 -16.36 18.38 18.92
CA LYS A 303 -16.41 19.84 18.86
C LYS A 303 -15.19 20.42 18.13
N GLN A 304 -13.98 20.01 18.54
CA GLN A 304 -12.74 20.51 17.96
C GLN A 304 -12.58 20.10 16.50
N LEU A 305 -13.07 18.91 16.11
CA LEU A 305 -13.08 18.52 14.70
C LEU A 305 -14.02 19.41 13.88
N LYS A 306 -15.22 19.72 14.38
CA LYS A 306 -16.12 20.67 13.74
C LYS A 306 -15.50 22.07 13.63
N ASP A 307 -14.88 22.53 14.70
CA ASP A 307 -14.19 23.82 14.73
C ASP A 307 -13.03 23.85 13.71
N LEU A 308 -12.34 22.72 13.50
CA LEU A 308 -11.34 22.56 12.44
C LEU A 308 -11.93 22.72 11.04
N PHE A 309 -13.05 22.06 10.75
CA PHE A 309 -13.70 22.20 9.43
C PHE A 309 -14.21 23.63 9.21
N ALA A 310 -14.82 24.24 10.24
CA ALA A 310 -15.31 25.61 10.18
C ALA A 310 -14.17 26.62 9.98
N ARG A 311 -13.06 26.47 10.71
CA ARG A 311 -11.86 27.31 10.60
C ARG A 311 -11.16 27.16 9.25
N SER A 312 -11.07 25.92 8.76
CA SER A 312 -10.37 25.61 7.51
C SER A 312 -11.17 26.02 6.27
N LYS A 313 -12.51 26.10 6.37
CA LYS A 313 -13.43 26.31 5.24
C LYS A 313 -13.16 25.34 4.09
N CYS A 314 -12.89 24.09 4.44
CA CYS A 314 -12.44 23.09 3.49
C CYS A 314 -13.57 22.57 2.58
N PRO A 315 -13.27 22.22 1.32
CA PRO A 315 -14.23 21.61 0.40
C PRO A 315 -14.38 20.11 0.72
N LEU A 316 -14.84 19.79 1.93
CA LEU A 316 -14.93 18.41 2.40
C LEU A 316 -16.01 17.65 1.59
N GLU A 317 -15.58 16.61 0.90
CA GLU A 317 -16.42 15.75 0.06
C GLU A 317 -16.85 14.49 0.82
N SER A 318 -15.95 13.92 1.63
CA SER A 318 -16.19 12.65 2.33
C SER A 318 -15.69 12.69 3.77
N LEU A 319 -16.54 12.22 4.69
CA LEU A 319 -16.22 12.03 6.10
C LEU A 319 -16.51 10.58 6.49
N ILE A 320 -15.46 9.83 6.80
CA ILE A 320 -15.54 8.39 7.08
C ILE A 320 -15.23 8.11 8.54
N PHE A 321 -16.11 7.38 9.21
CA PHE A 321 -15.88 6.87 10.56
C PHE A 321 -15.97 5.34 10.58
N SER A 322 -15.08 4.70 11.34
CA SER A 322 -15.25 3.28 11.70
C SER A 322 -16.33 3.11 12.77
N PRO A 323 -16.91 1.92 12.96
CA PRO A 323 -17.98 1.73 13.92
C PRO A 323 -17.38 1.64 15.33
N TRP A 324 -17.61 2.66 16.14
CA TRP A 324 -17.49 2.60 17.59
C TRP A 324 -18.57 1.62 18.06
N ARG A 325 -18.26 0.64 18.92
CA ARG A 325 -19.24 -0.39 19.31
C ARG A 325 -20.46 0.19 20.01
N THR A 326 -20.39 1.44 20.48
CA THR A 326 -21.55 2.22 20.91
C THR A 326 -22.13 3.03 19.75
N VAL A 327 -23.29 2.58 19.27
CA VAL A 327 -24.13 3.16 18.20
C VAL A 327 -24.80 4.49 18.65
N GLU A 328 -24.18 5.24 19.55
CA GLU A 328 -24.59 6.61 19.86
C GLU A 328 -23.88 7.55 18.89
N ALA A 329 -24.46 7.55 17.69
CA ALA A 329 -24.21 8.34 16.49
C ALA A 329 -23.16 9.47 16.64
N VAL A 330 -22.09 9.37 15.84
CA VAL A 330 -21.44 10.57 15.29
C VAL A 330 -22.56 11.55 14.91
N PRO A 331 -22.59 12.79 15.43
CA PRO A 331 -23.67 13.74 15.16
C PRO A 331 -23.69 14.18 13.69
N GLN A 332 -24.12 13.31 12.79
CA GLN A 332 -24.08 13.50 11.34
C GLN A 332 -24.83 14.77 10.94
N ALA A 333 -25.97 15.03 11.60
CA ALA A 333 -26.76 16.24 11.43
C ALA A 333 -25.94 17.52 11.67
N GLU A 334 -25.03 17.51 12.63
CA GLU A 334 -24.18 18.67 12.92
C GLU A 334 -23.11 18.92 11.87
N TYR A 335 -22.58 17.88 11.23
CA TYR A 335 -21.64 18.01 10.12
C TYR A 335 -22.35 18.42 8.83
N LEU A 336 -23.52 17.84 8.55
CA LEU A 336 -24.35 18.20 7.40
C LEU A 336 -24.88 19.64 7.49
N ALA A 337 -25.14 20.14 8.71
CA ALA A 337 -25.50 21.55 8.92
C ALA A 337 -24.35 22.51 8.57
N LEU A 338 -23.09 22.08 8.77
CA LEU A 338 -21.91 22.86 8.42
C LEU A 338 -21.56 22.73 6.92
N ILE A 339 -21.69 21.52 6.37
CA ILE A 339 -21.31 21.17 5.00
C ILE A 339 -22.44 20.32 4.38
N PRO A 340 -23.42 20.94 3.72
CA PRO A 340 -24.60 20.23 3.19
C PRO A 340 -24.29 19.20 2.10
N SER A 341 -23.18 19.37 1.36
CA SER A 341 -22.74 18.47 0.29
C SER A 341 -21.93 17.27 0.78
N LEU A 342 -21.71 17.14 2.10
CA LEU A 342 -20.82 16.14 2.67
C LEU A 342 -21.41 14.73 2.57
N ASN A 343 -20.63 13.81 2.00
CA ASN A 343 -20.94 12.38 2.08
C ASN A 343 -20.39 11.80 3.39
N ILE A 344 -21.25 11.27 4.26
CA ILE A 344 -20.82 10.66 5.52
C ILE A 344 -20.98 9.14 5.40
N VAL A 345 -19.86 8.43 5.51
CA VAL A 345 -19.81 6.97 5.43
C VAL A 345 -19.42 6.39 6.78
N VAL A 346 -20.25 5.50 7.33
CA VAL A 346 -19.89 4.68 8.49
C VAL A 346 -19.44 3.32 7.97
N SER A 347 -18.13 3.10 7.92
CA SER A 347 -17.58 1.81 7.49
C SER A 347 -17.76 0.78 8.59
N LEU A 348 -18.24 -0.43 8.27
CA LEU A 348 -18.38 -1.52 9.24
C LEU A 348 -17.07 -2.27 9.51
N TYR A 349 -16.03 -2.02 8.71
CA TYR A 349 -14.74 -2.69 8.82
C TYR A 349 -13.60 -1.69 8.58
N PRO A 350 -12.56 -1.63 9.43
CA PRO A 350 -11.31 -1.00 9.03
C PRO A 350 -10.74 -1.77 7.83
N PRO A 351 -10.11 -1.10 6.84
CA PRO A 351 -9.35 -1.82 5.82
C PRO A 351 -8.33 -2.70 6.54
N LEU A 352 -8.34 -4.00 6.25
CA LEU A 352 -7.50 -5.01 6.88
C LEU A 352 -6.05 -4.52 6.92
N TYR A 353 -5.53 -4.22 8.10
CA TYR A 353 -4.07 -4.22 8.28
C TYR A 353 -3.59 -5.63 7.89
N PRO A 354 -2.49 -5.77 7.13
CA PRO A 354 -1.86 -7.07 6.99
C PRO A 354 -1.56 -7.56 8.42
N LEU A 355 -2.17 -8.69 8.76
CA LEU A 355 -2.10 -9.33 10.06
C LEU A 355 -0.63 -9.48 10.50
N ARG A 356 -0.44 -9.23 11.79
CA ARG A 356 0.81 -9.27 12.58
C ARG A 356 1.81 -10.36 12.22
#